data_AF-A0A434SF25-F1
#
_entry.id   AF-A0A434SF25-F1
#
_cell.length_a   1.000
_cell.length_b   1.000
_cell.length_c   1.000
_cell.angle_alpha   90.00
_cell.angle_beta   90.00
_cell.angle_gamma   90.00
#
_symmetry.space_group_name_H-M   'P 1'
#
loop_
_entity.id
_entity.type
_entity.pdbx_description
1 polymer ?
#
loop_
_entity_poly.entity_id
_entity_poly.type
_entity_poly.pdbx_seq_one_letter_code
_entity_poly.pdbx_strand_id
1 'polypeptide(L)'
;AMLAWAAVHLKKEPDASFLAALPLIETHAGDPRNFVRKAVNWALRQIGKRSRALHAPALALAEKLAASSDKTARWIGKDAVKELSDVKQLERLATTRL
;
A
#
# COMPACT_ATOMS: atom_id res chain seq x y z
N ALA A 1 -5.85 -9.96 -6.05
CA ALA A 1 -5.88 -10.54 -4.68
C ALA A 1 -4.53 -11.14 -4.26
N MET A 2 -3.70 -11.68 -5.16
CA MET A 2 -2.43 -12.34 -4.78
C MET A 2 -1.39 -11.41 -4.12
N LEU A 3 -1.23 -10.16 -4.57
CA LEU A 3 -0.23 -9.24 -4.00
C LEU A 3 -0.50 -8.89 -2.52
N ALA A 4 -1.75 -8.64 -2.16
CA ALA A 4 -2.12 -8.37 -0.77
C ALA A 4 -1.98 -9.61 0.12
N TRP A 5 -2.33 -10.79 -0.41
CA TRP A 5 -2.13 -12.06 0.28
C TRP A 5 -0.63 -12.33 0.51
N ALA A 6 0.21 -12.08 -0.50
CA ALA A 6 1.65 -12.20 -0.38
C ALA A 6 2.24 -11.28 0.70
N ALA A 7 1.79 -10.01 0.73
CA ALA A 7 2.26 -9.03 1.72
C ALA A 7 1.97 -9.46 3.17
N VAL A 8 0.88 -10.20 3.38
CA VAL A 8 0.45 -10.69 4.70
C VAL A 8 1.06 -12.05 5.05
N HIS A 9 1.12 -12.99 4.10
CA HIS A 9 1.42 -14.40 4.40
C HIS A 9 2.84 -14.84 4.06
N LEU A 10 3.51 -14.23 3.08
CA LEU A 10 4.88 -14.58 2.72
C LEU A 10 5.88 -13.89 3.65
N LYS A 11 5.97 -14.34 4.89
CA LYS A 11 6.80 -13.70 5.94
C LYS A 11 8.31 -13.67 5.62
N LYS A 12 8.79 -14.56 4.76
CA LYS A 12 10.21 -14.65 4.35
C LYS A 12 10.52 -13.93 3.03
N GLU A 13 9.49 -13.44 2.34
CA GLU A 13 9.69 -12.74 1.08
C GLU A 13 10.39 -11.40 1.33
N PRO A 14 11.46 -11.08 0.58
CA PRO A 14 12.19 -9.83 0.76
C PRO A 14 11.35 -8.62 0.38
N ASP A 15 11.62 -7.49 1.02
CA ASP A 15 10.95 -6.22 0.74
C ASP A 15 11.09 -5.80 -0.73
N ALA A 16 12.18 -6.16 -1.40
CA ALA A 16 12.39 -5.91 -2.83
C ALA A 16 11.26 -6.43 -3.72
N SER A 17 10.69 -7.60 -3.42
CA SER A 17 9.58 -8.17 -4.19
C SER A 17 8.30 -7.33 -4.06
N PHE A 18 8.09 -6.71 -2.89
CA PHE A 18 6.93 -5.82 -2.67
C PHE A 18 7.15 -4.43 -3.26
N LEU A 19 8.38 -3.92 -3.23
CA LEU A 19 8.73 -2.68 -3.94
C LEU A 19 8.45 -2.80 -5.44
N ALA A 20 8.82 -3.93 -6.04
CA ALA A 20 8.56 -4.21 -7.45
C ALA A 20 7.06 -4.29 -7.79
N ALA A 21 6.19 -4.48 -6.81
CA ALA A 21 4.74 -4.48 -6.99
C ALA A 21 4.09 -3.09 -6.95
N LEU A 22 4.76 -2.07 -6.39
CA LEU A 22 4.21 -0.71 -6.30
C LEU A 22 3.87 -0.09 -7.67
N PRO A 23 4.70 -0.23 -8.73
CA PRO A 23 4.34 0.24 -10.07
C PRO A 23 3.08 -0.44 -10.64
N LEU A 24 2.85 -1.72 -10.33
CA LEU A 24 1.63 -2.43 -10.74
C LEU A 24 0.40 -1.91 -9.99
N ILE A 25 0.54 -1.62 -8.70
CA ILE A 25 -0.53 -1.01 -7.90
C ILE A 25 -0.92 0.35 -8.49
N GLU A 26 0.07 1.18 -8.82
CA GLU A 26 -0.17 2.47 -9.44
C GLU A 26 -0.90 2.34 -10.78
N THR A 27 -0.42 1.46 -11.65
CA THR A 27 -0.99 1.20 -12.98
C THR A 27 -2.47 0.82 -12.93
N HIS A 28 -2.86 0.05 -11.90
CA HIS A 28 -4.24 -0.43 -11.75
C HIS A 28 -5.11 0.40 -10.80
N ALA A 29 -4.60 1.49 -10.22
CA ALA A 29 -5.32 2.30 -9.25
C ALA A 29 -6.53 3.05 -9.83
N GLY A 30 -6.56 3.29 -11.15
CA GLY A 30 -7.69 3.91 -11.84
C GLY A 30 -8.86 2.98 -12.17
N ASP A 31 -8.71 1.66 -11.96
CA ASP A 31 -9.73 0.70 -12.39
C ASP A 31 -11.01 0.78 -11.55
N PRO A 32 -12.17 1.13 -12.14
CA PRO A 32 -13.40 1.37 -11.39
C PRO A 32 -14.10 0.09 -10.91
N ARG A 33 -13.67 -1.09 -11.35
CA ARG A 33 -14.30 -2.36 -10.96
C ARG A 33 -14.10 -2.56 -9.46
N ASN A 34 -15.20 -2.73 -8.72
CA ASN A 34 -15.20 -2.74 -7.26
C ASN A 34 -14.17 -3.70 -6.64
N PHE A 35 -14.03 -4.91 -7.19
CA PHE A 35 -13.06 -5.89 -6.69
C PHE A 35 -11.62 -5.51 -6.98
N VAL A 36 -11.36 -4.86 -8.13
CA VAL A 36 -10.01 -4.39 -8.49
C VAL A 36 -9.62 -3.24 -7.58
N ARG A 37 -10.45 -2.19 -7.47
CA ARG A 37 -10.19 -1.06 -6.57
C ARG A 37 -9.97 -1.50 -5.13
N LYS A 38 -10.81 -2.42 -4.62
CA LYS A 38 -10.65 -2.97 -3.25
C LYS A 38 -9.34 -3.76 -3.10
N ALA A 39 -8.96 -4.56 -4.09
CA ALA A 39 -7.72 -5.32 -4.07
C ALA A 39 -6.48 -4.42 -4.12
N VAL A 40 -6.49 -3.38 -4.97
CA VAL A 40 -5.39 -2.41 -5.08
C VAL A 40 -5.24 -1.63 -3.78
N ASN A 41 -6.33 -1.09 -3.22
CA ASN A 41 -6.31 -0.41 -1.93
C ASN A 41 -5.76 -1.31 -0.82
N TRP A 42 -6.27 -2.54 -0.71
CA TRP A 42 -5.80 -3.45 0.31
C TRP A 42 -4.32 -3.80 0.14
N ALA A 43 -3.86 -4.08 -1.08
CA ALA A 43 -2.45 -4.38 -1.34
C ALA A 43 -1.52 -3.23 -0.93
N LEU A 44 -1.84 -1.99 -1.34
CA LEU A 44 -1.04 -0.81 -1.00
C LEU A 44 -0.87 -0.64 0.51
N ARG A 45 -1.97 -0.78 1.26
CA ARG A 45 -1.94 -0.65 2.73
C ARG A 45 -1.17 -1.78 3.40
N GLN A 46 -1.33 -3.02 2.94
CA GLN A 46 -0.58 -4.14 3.53
C GLN A 46 0.92 -4.02 3.27
N ILE A 47 1.33 -3.60 2.07
CA ILE A 47 2.75 -3.35 1.76
C ILE A 47 3.32 -2.26 2.67
N GLY A 48 2.64 -1.11 2.79
CA GLY A 48 3.13 0.01 3.60
C GLY A 48 3.16 -0.26 5.11
N LYS A 49 2.41 -1.25 5.59
CA LYS A 49 2.46 -1.70 7.00
C LYS A 49 3.51 -2.78 7.23
N ARG A 50 4.10 -3.38 6.21
CA ARG A 50 4.93 -4.57 6.42
C ARG A 50 6.24 -4.25 7.13
N SER A 51 6.97 -3.24 6.67
CA SER A 51 8.29 -2.86 7.18
C SER A 51 8.55 -1.36 7.02
N ARG A 52 9.57 -0.85 7.69
CA ARG A 52 9.99 0.55 7.53
C ARG A 52 10.48 0.86 6.11
N ALA A 53 11.15 -0.09 5.46
CA ALA A 53 11.65 0.06 4.10
C ALA A 53 10.52 0.14 3.07
N LEU A 54 9.39 -0.53 3.31
CA LEU A 54 8.21 -0.47 2.45
C LEU A 54 7.27 0.69 2.77
N HIS A 55 7.31 1.17 4.01
CA HIS A 55 6.41 2.21 4.48
C HIS A 55 6.52 3.50 3.68
N ALA A 56 7.72 4.08 3.60
CA ALA A 56 7.90 5.37 2.93
C ALA A 56 7.53 5.33 1.43
N PRO A 57 7.96 4.32 0.64
CA PRO A 57 7.54 4.19 -0.76
C PRO A 57 6.02 4.00 -0.93
N ALA A 58 5.38 3.20 -0.07
CA ALA A 58 3.94 2.98 -0.12
C ALA A 58 3.15 4.25 0.27
N LEU A 59 3.60 4.99 1.28
CA LEU A 59 2.99 6.26 1.68
C LEU A 59 3.12 7.30 0.57
N ALA A 60 4.30 7.43 -0.04
CA ALA A 60 4.50 8.34 -1.18
C ALA A 60 3.57 8.00 -2.36
N LEU A 61 3.40 6.72 -2.68
CA LEU A 61 2.42 6.30 -3.70
C LEU A 61 0.99 6.63 -3.27
N ALA A 62 0.62 6.40 -2.01
CA ALA A 62 -0.70 6.74 -1.49
C ALA A 62 -1.00 8.24 -1.60
N GLU A 63 -0.04 9.10 -1.28
CA GLU A 63 -0.16 10.57 -1.43
C GLU A 63 -0.32 10.97 -2.89
N LYS A 64 0.49 10.40 -3.79
CA LYS A 64 0.36 10.61 -5.24
C LYS A 64 -1.04 10.24 -5.74
N LEU A 65 -1.55 9.07 -5.35
CA LEU A 65 -2.89 8.64 -5.73
C LEU A 65 -3.97 9.54 -5.12
N ALA A 66 -3.80 10.00 -3.88
CA ALA A 66 -4.74 10.91 -3.21
C ALA A 66 -4.87 12.27 -3.90
N ALA A 67 -3.82 12.72 -4.59
CA ALA A 67 -3.80 13.94 -5.40
C ALA A 67 -4.32 13.74 -6.84
N SER A 68 -4.57 12.49 -7.27
CA SER A 68 -5.04 12.19 -8.63
C SER A 68 -6.39 12.86 -8.94
N SER A 69 -6.63 13.19 -10.21
CA SER A 69 -7.94 13.64 -10.73
C SER A 69 -8.94 12.47 -10.88
N ASP A 70 -8.44 11.24 -11.03
CA ASP A 70 -9.27 10.03 -11.08
C ASP A 70 -9.89 9.71 -9.71
N LYS A 71 -11.21 9.49 -9.68
CA LYS A 71 -11.96 9.26 -8.44
C LYS A 71 -11.61 7.93 -7.76
N THR A 72 -11.27 6.90 -8.52
CA THR A 72 -10.92 5.58 -8.03
C THR A 72 -9.56 5.64 -7.35
N ALA A 73 -8.56 6.17 -8.05
CA ALA A 73 -7.20 6.37 -7.56
C ALA A 73 -7.19 7.27 -6.31
N ARG A 74 -7.90 8.41 -6.36
CA ARG A 74 -8.03 9.32 -5.22
C ARG A 74 -8.66 8.68 -3.99
N TRP A 75 -9.67 7.84 -4.18
CA TRP A 75 -10.28 7.11 -3.06
C TRP A 75 -9.29 6.11 -2.44
N ILE A 76 -8.55 5.37 -3.27
CA ILE A 76 -7.50 4.44 -2.80
C ILE A 76 -6.43 5.21 -2.01
N GLY A 77 -5.90 6.29 -2.58
CA GLY A 77 -4.83 7.08 -1.99
C GLY A 77 -5.23 7.68 -0.64
N LYS A 78 -6.41 8.31 -0.55
CA LYS A 78 -6.89 8.92 0.70
C LYS A 78 -7.07 7.88 1.82
N ASP A 79 -7.60 6.70 1.50
CA ASP A 79 -7.77 5.64 2.49
C ASP A 79 -6.41 5.09 2.95
N ALA A 80 -5.47 4.90 2.03
CA ALA A 80 -4.13 4.43 2.34
C ALA A 80 -3.31 5.45 3.15
N VAL A 81 -3.34 6.74 2.81
CA VAL A 81 -2.68 7.80 3.58
C VAL A 81 -3.20 7.82 5.02
N LYS A 82 -4.53 7.75 5.19
CA LYS A 82 -5.14 7.74 6.53
C LYS A 82 -4.62 6.59 7.39
N GLU A 83 -4.53 5.39 6.83
CA GLU A 83 -4.10 4.21 7.60
C GLU A 83 -2.58 4.16 7.82
N LEU A 84 -1.79 4.56 6.83
CA LEU A 84 -0.33 4.54 6.92
C LEU A 84 0.20 5.66 7.83
N SER A 85 -0.45 6.81 7.87
CA SER A 85 -0.08 7.91 8.76
C SER A 85 -0.67 7.79 10.18
N ASP A 86 -1.37 6.69 10.49
CA ASP A 86 -1.92 6.45 11.82
C ASP A 86 -0.78 6.25 12.84
N VAL A 87 -0.89 6.94 13.98
CA VAL A 87 0.15 6.95 15.02
C VAL A 87 0.47 5.54 15.51
N LYS A 88 -0.52 4.67 15.67
CA LYS A 88 -0.29 3.29 16.13
C LYS A 88 0.48 2.48 15.10
N GLN A 89 0.27 2.73 13.81
CA GLN A 89 1.04 2.07 12.76
C GLN A 89 2.50 2.53 12.76
N LEU A 90 2.73 3.83 12.90
CA LEU A 90 4.08 4.40 12.96
C LEU A 90 4.85 3.90 14.19
N GLU A 91 4.23 3.86 15.36
CA GLU A 91 4.81 3.32 16.59
C GLU A 91 5.15 1.83 16.47
N ARG A 92 4.25 1.03 15.88
CA ARG A 92 4.52 -0.40 15.63
C ARG A 92 5.73 -0.60 14.73
N LEU A 93 5.84 0.19 13.66
CA LEU A 93 6.97 0.13 12.73
C LEU A 93 8.27 0.62 13.38
N ALA A 94 8.21 1.58 14.28
CA ALA A 94 9.38 2.05 15.04
C ALA A 94 9.91 0.99 16.02
N THR A 95 9.01 0.17 16.59
CA THR A 95 9.34 -0.85 17.62
C THR A 95 9.78 -2.18 17.00
N THR A 96 9.43 -2.43 15.73
CA THR A 96 9.85 -3.64 15.02
C THR A 96 11.32 -3.52 14.63
N ARG A 97 12.20 -4.25 15.33
CA ARG A 97 13.64 -4.35 14.98
C ARG A 97 13.82 -5.09 13.65
N LEU A 98 14.77 -4.59 12.85
CA LEU A 98 15.21 -5.15 11.55
C LEU A 98 15.67 -6.60 11.68
#